data_AF-A0A8T9BS63-F1
#
_entry.id   AF-A0A8T9BS63-F1
#
_cell.length_a   1.000
_cell.length_b   1.000
_cell.length_c   1.000
_cell.angle_alpha   90.00
_cell.angle_beta   90.00
_cell.angle_gamma   90.00
#
_symmetry.space_group_name_H-M   'P 1'
#
loop_
_entity.id
_entity.type
_entity.pdbx_description
1 polymer ?
#
loop_
_entity_poly.entity_id
_entity_poly.type
_entity_poly.pdbx_seq_one_letter_code
_entity_poly.pdbx_strand_id
1 'polypeptide(L)'
;MALQPPKINTYHCLCSSLLLASTHTLSTLPRRSIISGLDSSLILPLPATPPSFSELEQQDMPAEGYTMILGMNKDSKTTIVRREDGFEKRMLWRCARCRVVV
;
A
#
# COMPACT_ATOMS: atom_id res chain seq x y z
N MET A 1 -13.18 -27.59 -7.93
CA MET A 1 -12.49 -26.71 -8.89
C MET A 1 -11.37 -26.04 -8.12
N ALA A 2 -10.11 -26.46 -8.30
CA ALA A 2 -9.01 -25.97 -7.48
C ALA A 2 -8.79 -24.48 -7.76
N LEU A 3 -8.88 -23.63 -6.73
CA LEU A 3 -8.60 -22.21 -6.86
C LEU A 3 -7.12 -22.05 -7.16
N GLN A 4 -6.80 -21.45 -8.30
CA GLN A 4 -5.42 -21.17 -8.68
C GLN A 4 -4.86 -20.11 -7.70
N PRO A 5 -3.62 -20.27 -7.21
CA PRO A 5 -3.05 -19.29 -6.29
C PRO A 5 -3.00 -17.90 -6.93
N PRO A 6 -3.27 -16.82 -6.17
CA PRO A 6 -3.30 -15.47 -6.72
C PRO A 6 -1.91 -15.06 -7.21
N LYS A 7 -1.85 -14.31 -8.32
CA LYS A 7 -0.61 -13.73 -8.82
C LYS A 7 -0.12 -12.66 -7.86
N ILE A 8 1.14 -12.77 -7.42
CA ILE A 8 1.79 -11.78 -6.55
C ILE A 8 2.72 -10.90 -7.38
N ASN A 9 2.50 -9.59 -7.33
CA ASN A 9 3.38 -8.58 -7.89
C ASN A 9 4.30 -8.04 -6.77
N THR A 10 5.61 -8.00 -7.03
CA THR A 10 6.62 -7.51 -6.08
C THR A 10 7.24 -6.22 -6.59
N TYR A 11 7.23 -5.18 -5.76
CA TYR A 11 7.76 -3.87 -6.14
C TYR A 11 9.02 -3.57 -5.33
N HIS A 12 10.05 -3.16 -6.07
CA HIS A 12 11.39 -3.01 -5.53
C HIS A 12 11.83 -1.56 -5.59
N CYS A 13 12.65 -1.20 -4.61
CA CYS A 13 13.39 0.05 -4.63
C CYS A 13 14.45 0.01 -5.74
N LEU A 14 14.97 1.18 -6.11
CA LEU A 14 16.16 1.31 -6.97
C LEU A 14 17.38 0.54 -6.43
N CYS A 15 17.49 0.37 -5.10
CA CYS A 15 18.54 -0.45 -4.48
C CYS A 15 18.20 -1.95 -4.41
N SER A 16 17.22 -2.41 -5.20
CA SER A 16 16.72 -3.78 -5.28
C SER A 16 16.13 -4.35 -3.98
N SER A 17 15.85 -3.50 -2.98
CA SER A 17 15.14 -3.91 -1.77
C SER A 17 13.66 -4.12 -2.08
N LEU A 18 13.09 -5.25 -1.66
CA LEU A 18 11.65 -5.49 -1.74
C LEU A 18 10.91 -4.49 -0.83
N LEU A 19 10.04 -3.66 -1.40
CA LEU A 19 9.31 -2.62 -0.67
C LEU A 19 7.93 -3.11 -0.25
N LEU A 20 7.18 -3.62 -1.23
CA LEU A 20 5.83 -4.13 -1.03
C LEU A 20 5.56 -5.33 -1.95
N ALA A 21 4.69 -6.23 -1.47
CA ALA A 21 4.14 -7.33 -2.25
C ALA A 21 2.62 -7.17 -2.29
N SER A 22 2.03 -7.29 -3.47
CA SER A 22 0.59 -7.06 -3.68
C SER A 22 0.02 -8.04 -4.68
N THR A 23 -1.18 -8.52 -4.45
CA THR A 23 -1.96 -9.22 -5.49
C THR A 23 -2.57 -8.24 -6.50
N HIS A 24 -2.54 -6.93 -6.20
CA HIS A 24 -3.01 -5.88 -7.10
C HIS A 24 -1.91 -5.50 -8.09
N THR A 25 -2.34 -5.12 -9.30
CA THR A 25 -1.46 -4.47 -10.28
C THR A 25 -1.55 -2.96 -10.03
N LEU A 26 -0.48 -2.33 -9.54
CA LEU A 26 -0.53 -0.92 -9.12
C LEU A 26 -0.96 0.04 -10.23
N SER A 27 -0.65 -0.27 -11.49
CA SER A 27 -1.04 0.57 -12.64
C SER A 27 -2.53 0.54 -12.95
N THR A 28 -3.27 -0.48 -12.49
CA THR A 28 -4.72 -0.61 -12.69
C THR A 28 -5.52 -0.02 -11.53
N LEU A 29 -4.86 0.39 -10.44
CA LEU A 29 -5.54 0.95 -9.29
C LEU A 29 -6.07 2.36 -9.58
N PRO A 30 -7.23 2.72 -9.00
CA PRO A 30 -7.76 4.06 -9.12
C PRO A 30 -6.75 5.08 -8.57
N ARG A 31 -6.62 6.19 -9.30
CA ARG A 31 -5.86 7.35 -8.84
C ARG A 31 -6.81 8.34 -8.22
N ARG A 32 -6.33 9.01 -7.18
CA ARG A 32 -7.04 10.14 -6.60
C ARG A 32 -7.27 11.21 -7.67
N SER A 33 -8.50 11.72 -7.75
CA SER A 33 -8.85 12.75 -8.73
C SER A 33 -8.15 14.07 -8.39
N ILE A 34 -7.85 14.86 -9.43
CA ILE A 34 -7.24 16.19 -9.29
C ILE A 34 -8.16 17.14 -8.50
N ILE A 35 -9.47 16.93 -8.58
CA ILE A 35 -10.46 17.71 -7.83
C ILE A 35 -10.36 17.39 -6.33
N SER A 36 -10.09 16.13 -5.97
CA SER A 36 -10.05 15.65 -4.58
C SER A 36 -8.62 15.51 -4.03
N GLY A 37 -7.60 16.07 -4.67
CA GLY A 37 -6.21 15.98 -4.22
C GLY A 37 -5.22 16.70 -5.12
N LEU A 38 -4.16 17.23 -4.51
CA LEU A 38 -3.05 17.88 -5.22
C LEU A 38 -2.07 16.86 -5.86
N ASP A 39 -2.31 15.57 -5.67
CA ASP A 39 -1.43 14.47 -6.03
C ASP A 39 -2.18 13.33 -6.73
N SER A 40 -1.53 12.68 -7.69
CA SER A 40 -2.05 11.53 -8.43
C SER A 40 -1.78 10.20 -7.69
N SER A 41 -2.00 10.17 -6.38
CA SER A 41 -1.73 9.00 -5.54
C SER A 41 -2.60 7.81 -5.93
N LEU A 42 -2.03 6.61 -5.86
CA LEU A 42 -2.76 5.36 -6.08
C LEU A 42 -3.55 5.02 -4.81
N ILE A 43 -4.83 4.70 -4.98
CA ILE A 43 -5.71 4.31 -3.89
C ILE A 43 -5.71 2.78 -3.83
N LEU A 44 -5.09 2.24 -2.78
CA LEU A 44 -5.11 0.82 -2.49
C LEU A 44 -6.46 0.44 -1.87
N PRO A 45 -7.17 -0.59 -2.40
CA PRO A 45 -8.37 -1.09 -1.74
C PRO A 45 -8.02 -1.68 -0.38
N LEU A 46 -8.84 -1.35 0.61
CA LEU A 46 -8.79 -1.99 1.93
C LEU A 46 -9.54 -3.32 1.85
N PRO A 47 -9.09 -4.37 2.56
CA PRO A 47 -9.88 -5.60 2.69
C PRO A 47 -11.23 -5.27 3.35
N ALA A 48 -12.31 -5.94 2.91
CA ALA A 48 -13.66 -5.69 3.44
C ALA A 48 -13.76 -5.90 4.96
N THR A 49 -12.96 -6.82 5.50
CA THR A 49 -12.89 -7.10 6.92
C THR A 49 -11.44 -6.93 7.40
N PRO A 50 -11.16 -6.12 8.43
CA PRO A 50 -9.84 -6.10 9.04
C PRO A 50 -9.55 -7.49 9.63
N PRO A 51 -8.39 -8.11 9.34
CA PRO A 51 -8.09 -9.43 9.85
C PRO A 51 -8.08 -9.40 11.37
N SER A 52 -8.78 -10.34 12.01
CA SER A 52 -8.68 -10.49 13.46
C SER A 52 -7.30 -11.09 13.79
N PHE A 53 -6.69 -10.68 14.91
CA PHE A 53 -5.35 -11.14 15.30
C PHE A 53 -5.24 -12.67 15.40
N SER A 54 -6.36 -13.35 15.64
CA SER A 54 -6.47 -14.81 15.74
C SER A 54 -6.47 -15.54 14.39
N GLU A 55 -6.78 -14.85 13.29
CA GLU A 55 -6.89 -15.44 11.94
C GLU A 55 -5.58 -15.37 11.13
N LEU A 56 -4.60 -14.60 11.62
CA LEU A 56 -3.29 -14.44 10.97
C LEU A 56 -2.45 -15.72 10.95
N GLU A 57 -2.75 -16.68 11.82
CA GLU A 57 -2.00 -17.94 11.94
C GLU A 57 -2.55 -19.07 11.05
N GLN A 58 -3.71 -18.89 10.40
CA GLN A 58 -4.43 -20.02 9.80
C GLN A 58 -5.06 -19.82 8.41
N GLN A 59 -4.89 -18.69 7.75
CA GLN A 59 -5.63 -18.47 6.50
C GLN A 59 -4.81 -18.68 5.22
N ASP A 60 -5.32 -19.58 4.39
CA ASP A 60 -5.25 -19.48 2.93
C ASP A 60 -5.38 -18.02 2.49
N MET A 61 -4.64 -17.62 1.44
CA MET A 61 -4.64 -16.26 0.91
C MET A 61 -6.09 -15.72 0.78
N PRO A 62 -6.38 -14.50 1.27
CA PRO A 62 -7.74 -13.95 1.25
C PRO A 62 -8.30 -13.92 -0.18
N ALA A 63 -9.60 -14.16 -0.31
CA ALA A 63 -10.30 -14.13 -1.60
C ALA A 63 -10.22 -12.74 -2.28
N GLU A 64 -10.04 -11.70 -1.47
CA GLU A 64 -9.87 -10.31 -1.89
C GLU A 64 -8.39 -9.92 -1.93
N GLY A 65 -8.04 -8.97 -2.80
CA GLY A 65 -6.65 -8.65 -3.04
C GLY A 65 -5.94 -8.02 -1.83
N TYR A 66 -4.73 -8.51 -1.53
CA TYR A 66 -3.95 -8.18 -0.35
C TYR A 66 -2.64 -7.46 -0.72
N THR A 67 -2.16 -6.60 0.19
CA THR A 67 -0.87 -5.90 0.04
C THR A 67 -0.11 -5.87 1.36
N MET A 68 1.15 -6.25 1.32
CA MET A 68 2.07 -6.22 2.45
C MET A 68 3.17 -5.20 2.23
N ILE A 69 3.43 -4.37 3.25
CA ILE A 69 4.60 -3.50 3.33
C ILE A 69 5.72 -4.28 3.99
N LEU A 70 6.88 -4.39 3.34
CA LEU A 70 7.97 -5.28 3.77
C LEU A 70 9.27 -4.51 4.06
N GLY A 71 9.65 -3.57 3.19
CA GLY A 71 10.95 -2.89 3.23
C GLY A 71 10.85 -1.38 3.27
N MET A 72 9.80 -0.84 3.88
CA MET A 72 9.56 0.60 3.98
C MET A 72 9.42 1.01 5.44
N ASN A 73 10.10 2.09 5.82
CA ASN A 73 9.95 2.75 7.11
C ASN A 73 9.10 4.01 6.94
N LYS A 74 8.12 4.16 7.82
CA LYS A 74 7.32 5.37 7.93
C LYS A 74 8.14 6.45 8.64
N ASP A 75 8.18 7.64 8.06
CA ASP A 75 8.83 8.80 8.65
C ASP A 75 8.05 9.27 9.90
N SER A 76 8.78 9.72 10.93
CA SER A 76 8.16 10.15 12.20
C SER A 76 7.47 11.51 12.04
N LYS A 77 7.95 12.33 11.11
CA LYS A 77 7.36 13.64 10.81
C LYS A 77 6.17 13.48 9.86
N THR A 78 5.00 13.89 10.33
CA THR A 78 3.79 13.99 9.50
C THR A 78 3.70 15.35 8.83
N THR A 79 3.24 15.39 7.59
CA THR A 79 2.93 16.63 6.86
C THR A 79 1.42 16.83 6.86
N ILE A 80 0.96 17.98 7.34
CA ILE A 80 -0.46 18.36 7.28
C ILE A 80 -0.65 19.26 6.06
N VAL A 81 -1.47 18.80 5.11
CA VAL A 81 -1.83 19.56 3.91
C VAL A 81 -3.21 20.18 4.15
N ARG A 82 -3.30 21.49 4.03
CA ARG A 82 -4.59 22.20 4.05
C ARG A 82 -5.26 22.04 2.68
N ARG A 83 -6.50 21.60 2.68
CA ARG A 83 -7.36 21.44 1.51
C ARG A 83 -8.58 22.35 1.64
N GLU A 84 -9.34 22.49 0.57
CA GLU A 84 -10.60 23.24 0.56
C GLU A 84 -11.67 22.59 1.45
N ASP A 85 -11.64 21.26 1.54
CA ASP A 85 -12.55 20.41 2.31
C ASP A 85 -12.04 20.06 3.72
N GLY A 86 -10.89 20.59 4.14
CA GLY A 86 -10.34 20.38 5.48
C GLY A 86 -8.83 20.20 5.53
N PHE A 87 -8.36 19.23 6.30
CA PHE A 87 -6.94 18.92 6.48
C PHE A 87 -6.66 17.45 6.16
N GLU A 88 -5.55 17.21 5.49
CA GLU A 88 -5.08 15.87 5.19
C GLU A 88 -3.73 15.61 5.86
N LYS A 89 -3.66 14.53 6.66
CA LYS A 89 -2.44 14.09 7.30
C LYS A 89 -1.71 13.10 6.41
N ARG A 90 -0.52 13.46 5.94
CA ARG A 90 0.35 12.62 5.13
C ARG A 90 1.57 12.14 5.91
N MET A 91 2.03 10.95 5.55
CA MET A 91 3.19 10.30 6.15
C MET A 91 4.09 9.86 5.01
N LEU A 92 5.36 10.25 5.07
CA LEU A 92 6.34 9.87 4.07
C LEU A 92 6.83 8.45 4.36
N TRP A 93 7.05 7.66 3.33
CA TRP A 93 7.68 6.36 3.46
C TRP A 93 9.05 6.37 2.76
N ARG A 94 9.99 5.61 3.33
CA ARG A 94 11.35 5.50 2.84
C ARG A 94 11.76 4.05 2.77
N CYS A 95 12.57 3.70 1.77
CA CYS A 95 13.18 2.38 1.74
C CYS A 95 14.00 2.14 3.01
N ALA A 96 13.78 1.02 3.69
CA ALA A 96 14.49 0.65 4.91
C ALA A 96 16.01 0.47 4.69
N ARG A 97 16.43 0.12 3.47
CA ARG A 97 17.84 -0.10 3.11
C ARG A 97 18.57 1.19 2.74
N CYS A 98 18.11 1.92 1.73
CA CYS A 98 18.84 3.08 1.18
C CYS A 98 18.25 4.45 1.58
N ARG A 99 17.14 4.48 2.33
CA ARG A 99 16.44 5.69 2.81
C ARG A 99 15.89 6.62 1.73
N VAL A 100 15.91 6.21 0.45
CA VAL A 100 15.23 6.94 -0.63
C VAL A 100 13.73 6.98 -0.36
N VAL A 101 13.10 8.10 -0.70
CA VAL A 101 11.65 8.27 -0.64
C VAL A 101 11.01 7.38 -1.70
N VAL A 102 9.95 6.66 -1.32
CA VAL A 102 9.26 5.66 -2.12
C VAL A 102 7.74 5.83 -2.04
#